data_AF-K2BGH0-F1
#
_entry.id   AF-K2BGH0-F1
#
_cell.length_a   1.000
_cell.length_b   1.000
_cell.length_c   1.000
_cell.angle_alpha   90.00
_cell.angle_beta   90.00
_cell.angle_gamma   90.00
#
_symmetry.space_group_name_H-M   'P 1'
#
loop_
_entity.id
_entity.type
_entity.pdbx_description
1 polymer ?
#
loop_
_entity_poly.entity_id
_entity_poly.type
_entity_poly.pdbx_seq_one_letter_code
_entity_poly.pdbx_strand_id
1 'polypeptide(L)'
;LGAVLGPTALVIGALFGCVTMTTSFLVSGMVLRETYQYDLKLHPLVAWCLVLTPPLLLLIFQWLSFIEILGISGALIGGLDGIMIMHMHQRLRTVHHQPSKFTITQSRLVHGLTYGVFIGGIAYEAWIVIQRLS
;
A
#
# COMPACT_ATOMS: atom_id res chain seq x y z
N LEU A 1 -5.86 -25.14 11.54
CA LEU A 1 -4.71 -25.38 10.61
C LEU A 1 -3.63 -26.23 11.26
N GLY A 2 -3.03 -25.84 12.40
CA GLY A 2 -2.00 -26.65 13.09
C GLY A 2 -2.44 -28.06 13.53
N ALA A 3 -3.69 -28.22 13.93
CA ALA A 3 -4.26 -29.53 14.29
C ALA A 3 -4.45 -30.50 13.10
N VAL A 4 -4.46 -29.98 11.86
CA VAL A 4 -4.71 -30.78 10.64
C VAL A 4 -3.40 -31.06 9.87
N LEU A 5 -2.41 -30.17 9.98
CA LEU A 5 -1.14 -30.23 9.24
C LEU A 5 0.04 -30.80 10.07
N GLY A 6 -0.13 -30.93 11.39
CA GLY A 6 0.91 -31.37 12.31
C GLY A 6 1.91 -30.27 12.71
N PRO A 7 2.65 -30.45 13.82
CA PRO A 7 3.56 -29.43 14.36
C PRO A 7 4.70 -29.06 13.41
N THR A 8 5.18 -30.02 12.62
CA THR A 8 6.30 -29.87 11.69
C THR A 8 5.97 -28.94 10.52
N ALA A 9 4.79 -29.08 9.92
CA ALA A 9 4.33 -28.20 8.86
C ALA A 9 4.17 -26.74 9.33
N LEU A 10 3.77 -26.56 10.60
CA LEU A 10 3.63 -25.22 11.19
C LEU A 10 5.00 -24.52 11.33
N VAL A 11 6.01 -25.24 11.80
CA VAL A 11 7.39 -24.70 11.93
C VAL A 11 7.98 -24.37 10.56
N ILE A 12 7.82 -25.25 9.57
CA ILE A 12 8.32 -25.02 8.22
C ILE A 12 7.62 -23.81 7.58
N GLY A 13 6.29 -23.73 7.72
CA GLY A 13 5.51 -22.60 7.22
C GLY A 13 5.90 -21.27 7.87
N ALA A 14 6.13 -21.26 9.19
CA ALA A 14 6.58 -20.07 9.91
C ALA A 14 7.99 -19.64 9.47
N LEU A 15 8.91 -20.59 9.28
CA LEU A 15 10.26 -20.29 8.82
C LEU A 15 10.26 -19.73 7.39
N PHE A 16 9.47 -20.35 6.51
CA PHE A 16 9.29 -19.85 5.15
C PHE A 16 8.68 -18.44 5.14
N GLY A 17 7.62 -18.22 5.92
CA GLY A 17 6.99 -16.92 6.09
C GLY A 17 7.98 -15.85 6.58
N CYS A 18 8.82 -16.19 7.56
CA CYS A 18 9.86 -15.29 8.08
C CYS A 18 10.87 -14.90 6.99
N VAL A 19 11.35 -15.86 6.19
CA VAL A 19 12.28 -15.60 5.09
C VAL A 19 11.61 -14.72 4.02
N THR A 20 10.39 -15.04 3.60
CA THR A 20 9.66 -14.27 2.58
C THR A 20 9.32 -12.84 3.03
N MET A 21 8.93 -12.66 4.29
CA MET A 21 8.67 -11.33 4.86
C MET A 21 9.95 -10.51 4.94
N THR A 22 11.05 -11.12 5.38
CA THR A 22 12.35 -10.44 5.47
C THR A 22 12.83 -9.96 4.10
N THR A 23 12.77 -10.82 3.08
CA THR A 23 13.21 -10.45 1.73
C THR A 23 12.34 -9.34 1.14
N SER A 24 11.02 -9.42 1.31
CA SER A 24 10.08 -8.40 0.82
C SER A 24 10.29 -7.05 1.50
N PHE A 25 10.52 -7.05 2.82
CA PHE A 25 10.83 -5.86 3.60
C PHE A 25 12.15 -5.21 3.15
N LEU A 26 13.21 -6.01 2.94
CA LEU A 26 14.50 -5.50 2.49
C LEU A 26 14.40 -4.85 1.11
N VAL A 27 13.73 -5.48 0.14
CA VAL A 27 13.56 -4.93 -1.20
C VAL A 27 12.76 -3.63 -1.16
N SER A 28 11.62 -3.62 -0.47
CA SER A 28 10.79 -2.40 -0.35
C SER A 28 11.54 -1.27 0.38
N GLY A 29 12.27 -1.58 1.45
CA GLY A 29 13.09 -0.61 2.17
C GLY A 29 14.24 -0.04 1.34
N MET A 30 14.86 -0.85 0.47
CA MET A 30 15.87 -0.37 -0.46
C MET A 30 15.28 0.60 -1.48
N VAL A 31 14.15 0.26 -2.11
CA VAL A 31 13.46 1.13 -3.06
C VAL A 31 13.10 2.47 -2.40
N LEU A 32 12.54 2.44 -1.19
CA LEU A 32 12.16 3.66 -0.48
C LEU A 32 13.39 4.52 -0.11
N ARG A 33 14.50 3.89 0.28
CA ARG A 33 15.77 4.58 0.53
C ARG A 33 16.29 5.26 -0.72
N GLU A 34 16.25 4.58 -1.86
CA GLU A 34 16.66 5.13 -3.15
C GLU A 34 15.76 6.29 -3.58
N THR A 35 14.44 6.18 -3.44
CA THR A 35 13.50 7.29 -3.65
C THR A 35 13.88 8.51 -2.78
N TYR A 36 14.16 8.32 -1.49
CA TYR A 36 14.59 9.43 -0.62
C TYR A 36 15.95 10.02 -1.03
N GLN A 37 16.88 9.20 -1.49
CA GLN A 37 18.21 9.65 -1.88
C GLN A 37 18.23 10.35 -3.24
N TYR A 38 17.49 9.83 -4.22
CA TYR A 38 17.53 10.32 -5.60
C TYR A 38 16.41 11.32 -5.89
N ASP A 39 15.18 11.06 -5.44
CA ASP A 39 14.03 11.93 -5.72
C ASP A 39 13.98 13.10 -4.72
N LEU A 40 14.23 12.83 -3.42
CA LEU A 40 14.27 13.87 -2.38
C LEU A 40 15.68 14.40 -2.09
N LYS A 41 16.73 13.87 -2.74
CA LYS A 41 18.12 14.32 -2.60
C LYS A 41 18.65 14.33 -1.15
N LEU A 42 18.18 13.41 -0.31
CA LEU A 42 18.58 13.31 1.09
C LEU A 42 19.91 12.53 1.26
N HIS A 43 20.63 12.85 2.33
CA HIS A 43 21.86 12.13 2.70
C HIS A 43 21.55 10.65 3.03
N PRO A 44 22.39 9.67 2.63
CA PRO A 44 22.12 8.24 2.74
C PRO A 44 21.82 7.76 4.17
N LEU A 45 22.40 8.40 5.19
CA LEU A 45 22.11 8.09 6.60
C LEU A 45 20.70 8.54 7.01
N VAL A 46 20.28 9.74 6.58
CA VAL A 46 18.94 10.27 6.87
C VAL A 46 17.90 9.44 6.14
N ALA A 47 18.14 9.10 4.87
CA ALA A 47 17.26 8.23 4.10
C ALA A 47 17.08 6.86 4.76
N TRP A 48 18.17 6.23 5.24
CA TRP A 48 18.09 4.94 5.94
C TRP A 48 17.29 5.04 7.26
N CYS A 49 17.55 6.07 8.08
CA CYS A 49 16.76 6.30 9.29
C CYS A 49 15.28 6.51 8.96
N LEU A 50 14.97 7.27 7.92
CA LEU A 50 13.58 7.58 7.56
C LEU A 50 12.81 6.36 7.06
N VAL A 51 13.49 5.38 6.45
CA VAL A 51 12.87 4.10 6.06
C VAL A 51 12.56 3.21 7.26
N LEU A 52 13.45 3.16 8.25
CA LEU A 52 13.29 2.29 9.42
C LEU A 52 12.41 2.88 10.52
N THR A 53 12.36 4.21 10.61
CA THR A 53 11.62 4.89 11.68
C THR A 53 10.12 4.55 11.68
N PRO A 54 9.37 4.62 10.55
CA PRO A 54 7.93 4.36 10.57
C PRO A 54 7.56 2.93 11.03
N PRO A 55 8.16 1.85 10.50
CA PRO A 55 7.92 0.50 10.99
C PRO A 55 8.30 0.32 12.48
N LEU A 56 9.41 0.93 12.92
CA LEU A 56 9.87 0.83 14.30
C LEU A 56 8.92 1.55 15.27
N LEU A 57 8.44 2.73 14.91
CA LEU A 57 7.46 3.47 15.72
C LEU A 57 6.17 2.68 15.86
N LEU A 58 5.65 2.11 14.77
CA LEU A 58 4.46 1.26 14.82
C LEU A 58 4.63 0.06 15.76
N LEU A 59 5.82 -0.55 15.78
CA LEU A 59 6.13 -1.65 16.68
C LEU A 59 6.15 -1.23 18.15
N ILE A 60 6.77 -0.09 18.47
CA ILE A 60 6.94 0.39 19.86
C ILE A 60 5.60 0.85 20.43
N PHE A 61 4.81 1.57 19.63
CA PHE A 61 3.55 2.12 20.10
C PHE A 61 2.46 1.04 20.26
N GLN A 62 2.53 -0.08 19.51
CA GLN A 62 1.51 -1.15 19.52
C GLN A 62 0.07 -0.63 19.37
N TRP A 63 -0.10 0.59 18.84
CA TRP A 63 -1.40 1.26 18.74
C TRP A 63 -2.31 0.64 17.71
N LEU A 64 -1.75 -0.07 16.72
CA LEU A 64 -2.49 -0.69 15.63
C LEU A 64 -2.22 -2.19 15.62
N SER A 65 -3.27 -2.97 15.47
CA SER A 65 -3.16 -4.41 15.20
C SER A 65 -2.64 -4.62 13.78
N PHE A 66 -2.06 -5.79 13.52
CA PHE A 66 -1.58 -6.16 12.20
C PHE A 66 -2.65 -5.99 11.10
N ILE A 67 -3.90 -6.34 11.41
CA ILE A 67 -5.02 -6.24 10.47
C ILE A 67 -5.33 -4.77 10.14
N GLU A 68 -5.29 -3.88 11.12
CA GLU A 68 -5.54 -2.45 10.89
C GLU A 68 -4.40 -1.81 10.12
N ILE A 69 -3.14 -2.17 10.39
CA ILE A 69 -2.01 -1.67 9.59
C ILE A 69 -2.19 -2.05 8.12
N LEU A 70 -2.60 -3.29 7.83
CA LEU A 70 -2.91 -3.74 6.48
C LEU A 70 -4.13 -3.01 5.87
N GLY A 71 -5.19 -2.79 6.66
CA GLY A 71 -6.39 -2.06 6.23
C GLY A 71 -6.06 -0.62 5.83
N ILE A 72 -5.38 0.12 6.72
CA ILE A 72 -4.99 1.52 6.53
C ILE A 72 -4.04 1.65 5.34
N SER A 73 -2.96 0.86 5.30
CA SER A 73 -1.98 0.93 4.21
C SER A 73 -2.60 0.56 2.86
N GLY A 74 -3.44 -0.48 2.82
CA GLY A 74 -4.13 -0.92 1.62
C GLY A 74 -5.15 0.09 1.10
N ALA A 75 -5.97 0.66 1.99
CA ALA A 75 -6.97 1.66 1.60
C ALA A 75 -6.32 2.98 1.18
N LEU A 76 -5.28 3.44 1.90
CA LEU A 76 -4.60 4.69 1.56
C LEU A 76 -3.78 4.55 0.27
N ILE A 77 -2.85 3.60 0.20
CA ILE A 77 -1.96 3.46 -0.96
C ILE A 77 -2.77 2.94 -2.16
N GLY A 78 -3.52 1.84 -1.98
CA GLY A 78 -4.32 1.26 -3.05
C GLY A 78 -5.45 2.17 -3.52
N GLY A 79 -6.07 2.91 -2.59
CA GLY A 79 -7.10 3.90 -2.93
C GLY A 79 -6.53 5.09 -3.68
N LEU A 80 -5.38 5.62 -3.24
CA LEU A 80 -4.71 6.74 -3.91
C LEU A 80 -4.22 6.34 -5.31
N ASP A 81 -3.57 5.18 -5.43
CA ASP A 81 -3.11 4.64 -6.72
C ASP A 81 -4.30 4.41 -7.67
N GLY A 82 -5.40 3.85 -7.16
CA GLY A 82 -6.63 3.68 -7.91
C GLY A 82 -7.20 5.00 -8.45
N ILE A 83 -7.25 6.03 -7.61
CA ILE A 83 -7.67 7.39 -8.00
C ILE A 83 -6.71 8.00 -9.03
N MET A 84 -5.40 7.80 -8.86
CA MET A 84 -4.38 8.37 -9.74
C MET A 84 -4.42 7.73 -11.13
N ILE A 85 -4.53 6.41 -11.22
CA ILE A 85 -4.72 5.68 -12.48
C ILE A 85 -5.99 6.16 -13.18
N MET A 86 -7.05 6.42 -12.41
CA MET A 86 -8.31 6.88 -12.95
C MET A 86 -8.22 8.29 -13.55
N HIS A 87 -7.55 9.20 -12.86
CA HIS A 87 -7.23 10.53 -13.40
C HIS A 87 -6.34 10.46 -14.64
N MET A 88 -5.35 9.57 -14.66
CA MET A 88 -4.53 9.34 -15.86
C MET A 88 -5.39 8.89 -17.04
N HIS A 89 -6.33 7.96 -16.83
CA HIS A 89 -7.25 7.51 -17.88
C HIS A 89 -8.14 8.66 -18.40
N GLN A 90 -8.62 9.54 -17.53
CA GLN A 90 -9.36 10.74 -17.96
C GLN A 90 -8.47 11.69 -18.76
N ARG A 91 -7.23 11.92 -18.31
CA ARG A 91 -6.27 12.83 -18.96
C ARG A 91 -5.83 12.31 -20.33
N LEU A 92 -5.71 11.00 -20.51
CA LEU A 92 -5.41 10.38 -21.80
C LEU A 92 -6.52 10.63 -22.84
N ARG A 93 -7.77 10.85 -22.41
CA ARG A 93 -8.88 11.21 -23.31
C ARG A 93 -8.85 12.68 -23.74
N THR A 94 -8.21 13.57 -22.97
CA THR A 94 -8.18 15.01 -23.25
C THR A 94 -6.91 15.48 -23.95
N VAL A 95 -5.76 14.82 -23.75
CA VAL A 95 -4.45 15.20 -24.30
C VAL A 95 -4.22 14.61 -25.71
N HIS A 96 -5.22 14.65 -26.59
CA HIS A 96 -5.20 14.06 -27.94
C HIS A 96 -4.00 14.51 -28.81
N HIS A 97 -2.92 13.72 -28.82
CA HIS A 97 -1.85 13.77 -29.84
C HIS A 97 -1.52 12.42 -30.48
N GLN A 98 -2.11 11.31 -30.03
CA GLN A 98 -2.11 10.05 -30.78
C GLN A 98 -3.47 9.35 -30.61
N PRO A 99 -4.09 8.81 -31.69
CA PRO A 99 -5.34 8.08 -31.58
C PRO A 99 -5.06 6.74 -30.88
N SER A 100 -5.35 6.69 -29.59
CA SER A 100 -5.34 5.44 -28.82
C SER A 100 -6.26 4.42 -29.51
N LYS A 101 -5.68 3.34 -30.04
CA LYS A 101 -6.38 2.16 -30.57
C LYS A 101 -7.08 1.33 -29.49
N PHE A 102 -7.05 1.75 -28.23
CA PHE A 102 -7.75 1.10 -27.13
C PHE A 102 -9.03 1.86 -26.78
N THR A 103 -10.10 1.53 -27.50
CA THR A 103 -11.45 1.99 -27.23
C THR A 103 -12.04 1.20 -26.05
N ILE A 104 -11.52 1.42 -24.84
CA ILE A 104 -12.24 0.96 -23.64
C ILE A 104 -13.40 1.95 -23.44
N THR A 105 -14.54 1.62 -24.04
CA THR A 105 -15.83 2.31 -23.86
C THR A 105 -16.33 2.04 -22.44
N GLN A 106 -15.67 2.62 -21.45
CA GLN A 106 -16.13 2.55 -20.08
C GLN A 106 -17.31 3.51 -19.90
N SER A 107 -18.45 2.99 -19.45
CA SER A 107 -19.60 3.80 -19.07
C SER A 107 -19.23 4.74 -17.93
N ARG A 108 -19.76 5.97 -17.96
CA ARG A 108 -19.59 6.97 -16.89
C ARG A 108 -19.98 6.42 -15.51
N LEU A 109 -20.89 5.42 -15.48
CA LEU A 109 -21.32 4.74 -14.26
C LEU A 109 -20.20 3.94 -13.59
N VAL A 110 -19.46 3.13 -14.37
CA VAL A 110 -18.35 2.34 -13.84
C VAL A 110 -17.27 3.26 -13.29
N HIS A 111 -17.04 4.37 -13.99
CA HIS A 111 -16.07 5.37 -13.58
C HIS A 111 -16.43 6.01 -12.24
N GLY A 112 -17.69 6.43 -12.06
CA GLY A 112 -18.19 6.97 -10.80
C GLY A 112 -18.21 5.94 -9.66
N LEU A 113 -18.58 4.69 -9.95
CA LEU A 113 -18.61 3.61 -8.96
C LEU A 113 -17.21 3.32 -8.42
N THR A 114 -16.21 3.21 -9.29
CA THR A 114 -14.82 2.98 -8.88
C THR A 114 -14.28 4.10 -7.99
N TYR A 115 -14.55 5.37 -8.34
CA TYR A 115 -14.22 6.50 -7.46
C TYR A 115 -14.91 6.40 -6.10
N GLY A 116 -16.20 6.05 -6.09
CA GLY A 116 -16.98 5.89 -4.86
C GLY A 116 -16.42 4.81 -3.95
N VAL A 117 -15.99 3.67 -4.51
CA VAL A 117 -15.37 2.58 -3.75
C VAL A 117 -14.06 3.02 -3.12
N PHE A 118 -13.16 3.67 -3.87
CA PHE A 118 -11.86 4.10 -3.34
C PHE A 118 -11.99 5.22 -2.30
N ILE A 119 -12.83 6.23 -2.55
CA ILE A 119 -13.08 7.32 -1.59
C ILE A 119 -13.77 6.77 -0.33
N GLY A 120 -14.76 5.90 -0.50
CA GLY A 120 -15.48 5.28 0.61
C GLY A 120 -14.56 4.41 1.48
N GLY A 121 -13.67 3.62 0.86
CA GLY A 121 -12.68 2.82 1.56
C GLY A 121 -11.71 3.68 2.39
N ILE A 122 -11.17 4.76 1.81
CA ILE A 122 -10.30 5.70 2.53
C ILE A 122 -11.04 6.36 3.70
N ALA A 123 -12.29 6.79 3.50
CA ALA A 123 -13.08 7.44 4.54
C ALA A 123 -13.41 6.49 5.70
N TYR A 124 -13.72 5.23 5.40
CA TYR A 124 -14.03 4.21 6.40
C TYR A 124 -12.81 3.88 7.26
N GLU A 125 -11.64 3.68 6.66
CA GLU A 125 -10.41 3.43 7.40
C GLU A 125 -9.97 4.66 8.21
N ALA A 126 -10.11 5.87 7.66
CA ALA A 126 -9.83 7.09 8.41
C ALA A 126 -10.74 7.22 9.65
N TRP A 127 -12.02 6.87 9.51
CA TRP A 127 -12.97 6.88 10.63
C TRP A 127 -12.57 5.91 11.74
N ILE A 128 -12.18 4.69 11.39
CA ILE A 128 -11.71 3.67 12.34
C ILE A 128 -10.49 4.16 13.13
N VAL A 129 -9.51 4.73 12.42
CA VAL A 129 -8.28 5.24 13.06
C VAL A 129 -8.58 6.36 14.04
N ILE A 130 -9.49 7.29 13.67
CA ILE A 130 -9.89 8.40 14.53
C ILE A 130 -10.56 7.90 15.81
N GLN A 131 -11.47 6.90 15.70
CA GLN A 131 -12.12 6.32 16.89
C GLN A 131 -11.13 5.60 17.82
N ARG A 132 -10.05 5.03 17.29
CA ARG A 132 -9.01 4.35 18.08
C ARG A 132 -8.12 5.34 18.84
N LEU A 133 -7.96 6.56 18.31
CA LEU A 133 -7.09 7.60 18.86
C LEU A 133 -7.79 8.51 19.89
N SER A 134 -9.12 8.53 19.89
CA SER A 134 -9.99 9.24 20.87
C SER A 134 -10.29 8.39 22.10
#